data_AF-A0A0Q8J9E6-F1
#
_entry.id   AF-A0A0Q8J9E6-F1
#
_cell.length_a   1.000
_cell.length_b   1.000
_cell.length_c   1.000
_cell.angle_alpha   90.00
_cell.angle_beta   90.00
_cell.angle_gamma   90.00
#
_symmetry.space_group_name_H-M   'P 1'
#
loop_
_entity.id
_entity.type
_entity.pdbx_description
1 polymer ?
#
loop_
_entity_poly.entity_id
_entity_poly.type
_entity_poly.pdbx_seq_one_letter_code
_entity_poly.pdbx_strand_id
1 'polypeptide(L)' 'MARVVLEIDTQLYRLLKSSAETHHLSLEDECCRRLRGGERRSHYLQALLAELRAEDEQRRAKSR' A
#
# COMPACT_ATOMS: atom_id res chain seq x y z
N MET A 1 6.02 -18.63 2.04
CA MET A 1 4.97 -17.70 1.56
C MET A 1 3.62 -18.38 1.74
N ALA A 2 2.60 -17.68 2.26
CA ALA A 2 1.26 -18.26 2.38
C ALA A 2 0.55 -18.19 1.02
N ARG A 3 0.04 -19.33 0.55
CA ARG A 3 -0.79 -19.38 -0.65
C ARG A 3 -2.23 -19.05 -0.26
N VAL A 4 -2.83 -18.05 -0.92
CA VAL A 4 -4.24 -17.71 -0.77
C VAL A 4 -4.96 -18.07 -2.07
N VAL A 5 -6.12 -18.71 -1.96
CA VAL A 5 -7.01 -18.99 -3.09
C VAL A 5 -8.21 -18.05 -2.95
N LEU A 6 -8.51 -17.31 -4.00
CA LEU A 6 -9.65 -16.38 -4.04
C LEU A 6 -10.72 -16.95 -4.98
N GLU A 7 -11.91 -17.19 -4.44
CA GLU A 7 -13.09 -17.44 -5.26
C GLU A 7 -13.77 -16.10 -5.56
N ILE A 8 -13.86 -15.76 -6.84
CA ILE A 8 -14.42 -14.49 -7.31
C ILE A 8 -15.33 -14.73 -8.50
N ASP A 9 -16.34 -13.88 -8.66
CA ASP A 9 -17.20 -13.93 -9.83
C ASP A 9 -16.49 -13.41 -11.10
N THR A 10 -17.08 -13.70 -12.26
CA THR A 10 -16.54 -13.35 -13.58
C THR A 10 -16.49 -11.84 -13.82
N GLN A 11 -17.33 -11.05 -13.16
CA GLN A 11 -17.32 -9.59 -13.29
C GLN A 11 -16.12 -9.01 -12.53
N LEU A 12 -15.91 -9.43 -11.28
CA LEU A 12 -14.76 -9.04 -10.47
C LEU A 12 -13.44 -9.45 -11.11
N TYR A 13 -13.36 -10.66 -11.67
CA TYR A 13 -12.19 -11.10 -12.44
C TYR A 13 -11.85 -10.14 -13.60
N ARG A 14 -12.85 -9.74 -14.39
CA ARG A 14 -12.66 -8.81 -15.52
C ARG A 14 -12.18 -7.44 -15.05
N LEU A 15 -12.73 -6.92 -13.95
CA LEU A 15 -12.31 -5.65 -13.36
C LEU A 15 -10.86 -5.69 -12.87
N LEU A 16 -10.46 -6.77 -12.19
CA LEU A 16 -9.10 -6.95 -11.71
C LEU A 16 -8.10 -7.06 -12.87
N LYS A 17 -8.45 -7.82 -13.92
CA LYS A 17 -7.61 -7.96 -15.12
C LYS A 17 -7.40 -6.62 -15.84
N SER A 18 -8.48 -5.88 -16.06
CA SER A 18 -8.39 -4.55 -16.69
C SER A 18 -7.59 -3.56 -15.84
N SER A 19 -7.72 -3.59 -14.51
CA SER A 19 -6.92 -2.76 -13.61
C SER A 19 -5.44 -3.12 -13.68
N ALA A 20 -5.11 -4.42 -13.68
CA ALA A 20 -3.74 -4.91 -13.81
C ALA A 20 -3.10 -4.45 -15.14
N GLU A 21 -3.82 -4.59 -16.26
CA GLU A 21 -3.39 -4.11 -17.58
C GLU A 21 -3.15 -2.59 -17.58
N THR A 22 -4.06 -1.82 -16.99
CA THR A 22 -3.95 -0.35 -16.86
C THR A 22 -2.73 0.08 -16.06
N HIS A 23 -2.34 -0.67 -15.03
CA HIS A 23 -1.20 -0.35 -14.17
C HIS A 23 0.08 -1.08 -14.58
N HIS A 24 0.08 -1.81 -15.71
CA HIS A 24 1.18 -2.66 -16.17
C HIS A 24 1.66 -3.67 -15.11
N LEU A 25 0.71 -4.22 -14.34
CA LEU A 25 0.96 -5.24 -13.31
C LEU A 25 0.46 -6.61 -13.78
N SER A 26 0.98 -7.66 -13.16
CA SER A 26 0.33 -8.96 -13.25
C SER A 26 -0.99 -8.95 -12.47
N LEU A 27 -1.89 -9.87 -12.79
CA LEU A 27 -3.13 -10.05 -12.02
C LEU A 27 -2.84 -10.39 -10.55
N GLU A 28 -1.79 -11.18 -10.31
CA GLU A 28 -1.34 -11.53 -8.95
C GLU A 28 -0.87 -10.30 -8.18
N ASP A 29 -0.06 -9.44 -8.81
CA ASP A 29 0.45 -8.22 -8.18
C ASP A 29 -0.66 -7.22 -7.85
N GLU A 30 -1.64 -7.06 -8.74
CA GLU A 30 -2.80 -6.21 -8.48
C GLU A 30 -3.67 -6.75 -7.34
N CYS A 31 -3.89 -8.07 -7.30
CA CYS A 31 -4.57 -8.73 -6.19
C CYS A 31 -3.80 -8.56 -4.88
N CYS A 32 -2.48 -8.77 -4.87
CA CYS A 32 -1.63 -8.56 -3.71
C CYS A 32 -1.65 -7.10 -3.25
N ARG A 33 -1.56 -6.14 -4.17
CA ARG A 33 -1.63 -4.70 -3.90
C ARG A 33 -2.94 -4.31 -3.22
N ARG A 34 -4.07 -4.86 -3.68
CA ARG A 34 -5.40 -4.61 -3.09
C ARG A 34 -5.59 -5.33 -1.75
N LEU A 35 -5.17 -6.58 -1.64
CA LEU A 35 -5.27 -7.40 -0.42
C LEU A 35 -4.35 -6.92 0.70
N ARG A 36 -3.20 -6.32 0.36
CA ARG A 36 -2.38 -5.56 1.31
C ARG A 36 -3.11 -4.34 1.88
N GLY A 37 -4.33 -4.09 1.43
CA GLY A 37 -5.32 -3.27 2.11
C GLY A 37 -5.03 -1.81 1.88
N GLY A 38 -5.24 -1.33 0.64
CA GLY A 38 -5.46 0.09 0.38
C GLY A 38 -4.60 1.04 1.19
N GLU A 39 -3.29 0.75 1.36
CA GLU A 39 -2.33 1.65 1.98
C GLU A 39 -2.06 2.79 0.97
N ARG A 40 -3.11 3.55 0.63
CA ARG A 40 -2.95 4.96 0.32
C ARG A 40 -2.57 5.61 1.64
N ARG A 41 -1.32 5.39 2.06
CA ARG A 41 -0.68 6.23 3.06
C ARG A 41 -0.78 7.63 2.46
N SER A 42 -1.59 8.49 3.07
CA SER A 42 -1.69 9.87 2.62
C SER A 42 -0.29 10.44 2.60
N HIS A 43 0.23 10.80 1.42
CA HIS A 43 1.59 11.34 1.29
C HIS A 43 1.79 12.54 2.21
N TYR A 44 0.74 13.35 2.37
CA TYR A 44 0.69 14.44 3.33
C TYR A 44 0.87 13.95 4.77
N LEU A 45 0.12 12.93 5.19
CA LEU A 45 0.23 12.37 6.53
C LEU A 45 1.62 11.75 6.79
N GLN A 46 2.23 11.13 5.78
CA GLN A 46 3.58 10.59 5.89
C GLN A 46 4.64 11.68 6.04
N ALA A 47 4.54 12.76 5.26
CA ALA A 47 5.44 13.90 5.36
C ALA A 47 5.35 14.54 6.76
N LEU A 48 4.12 14.79 7.23
CA LEU A 48 3.89 15.34 8.57
C LEU A 48 4.45 14.43 9.68
N LEU A 49 4.24 13.12 9.59
CA LEU A 49 4.80 12.17 10.55
C LEU A 49 6.33 12.12 10.52
N ALA A 50 6.96 12.34 9.35
CA ALA A 50 8.41 12.39 9.23
C ALA A 50 8.98 13.66 9.90
N GLU A 51 8.34 14.81 9.71
CA GLU A 51 8.72 16.07 10.36
C GLU A 51 8.65 15.96 11.89
N LEU A 52 7.53 15.46 12.43
CA LEU A 52 7.36 15.27 13.88
C LEU A 52 8.41 14.34 14.48
N ARG A 53 8.76 13.25 13.78
CA ARG A 53 9.82 12.33 14.23
C ARG A 53 11.19 12.99 14.23
N ALA A 54 11.52 13.77 13.20
CA ALA A 54 12.78 14.50 13.14
C ALA A 54 12.90 15.53 14.28
N GLU A 55 11.81 16.23 14.62
CA GLU A 55 11.78 17.16 15.76
C GLU A 55 11.98 16.44 17.10
N ASP A 56 11.36 15.27 17.30
CA ASP A 56 11.56 14.44 18.49
C ASP A 56 13.01 13.95 18.63
N GLU A 57 13.63 13.52 17.52
CA GLU A 57 15.03 13.11 17.50
C GLU A 57 15.98 14.26 17.85
N GLN A 58 15.74 15.46 17.30
CA GLN A 58 16.51 16.65 17.65
C GLN A 58 16.36 17.04 19.13
N ARG A 59 15.14 16.93 19.69
CA ARG A 59 14.91 17.18 21.12
C ARG A 59 15.69 16.20 21.99
N ARG A 60 15.65 14.90 21.66
CA ARG A 60 16.42 13.87 22.37
C ARG A 60 17.92 14.08 22.28
N ALA A 61 18.42 14.51 21.12
CA ALA A 61 19.84 14.81 20.93
C ALA A 61 20.31 16.00 21.76
N LYS A 62 19.47 17.01 21.99
CA LYS A 62 19.78 18.18 22.83
C LYS A 62 19.69 17.91 24.34
N SER A 63 18.96 16.87 24.73
CA SER A 63 18.82 16.45 26.13
C SER A 63 19.90 15.47 26.61
N ARG A 64 20.84 15.09 25.72
CA ARG A 64 21.92 14.13 25.98
C ARG A 64 23.27 14.83 25.94
#